data_AF-A0A4V2PQV6-F1
#
_entry.id   AF-A0A4V2PQV6-F1
#
_cell.length_a   1.000
_cell.length_b   1.000
_cell.length_c   1.000
_cell.angle_alpha   90.00
_cell.angle_beta   90.00
_cell.angle_gamma   90.00
#
_symmetry.space_group_name_H-M   'P 1'
#
loop_
_entity.id
_entity.type
_entity.pdbx_description
1 polymer ?
#
loop_
_entity_poly.entity_id
_entity_poly.type
_entity_poly.pdbx_seq_one_letter_code
_entity_poly.pdbx_strand_id
1 'polypeptide(L)'
;MNEKNVEYLKDQLKYTGFGDAMENALVENIQKGSPEFKLDHETKYGTDTVLTSLNFKKSEQSDMYFFNSYDMDIQKEGKPVEFSQTFYINRDNNITAKEAYNLMEGRAVNKDLKNKEGEVYNAWVKINFTESDDKGNFKLNHYHQNYGYNLEVSLAKHPIKELQNTEYKENLLASLKKGNVQSVTFVVNGAEKKQFVEANPHFKTINVYDVNMQRINTRESNNEKQSQSEGKSSQKDVKQKQDNDSEPSQTEDKTKTKKKKQSNPL
;
A
#
# COMPACT_ATOMS: atom_id res chain seq x y z
N MET A 1 3.88 -9.19 40.08
CA MET A 1 3.74 -8.46 38.79
C MET A 1 5.08 -7.79 38.49
N ASN A 2 5.55 -7.85 37.24
CA ASN A 2 6.80 -7.19 36.83
C ASN A 2 6.49 -5.78 36.31
N GLU A 3 6.68 -4.76 37.16
CA GLU A 3 6.31 -3.37 36.84
C GLU A 3 7.00 -2.82 35.58
N LYS A 4 8.29 -3.16 35.38
CA LYS A 4 9.02 -2.72 34.18
C LYS A 4 8.45 -3.30 32.90
N ASN A 5 7.97 -4.55 32.96
CA ASN A 5 7.35 -5.19 31.80
C ASN A 5 5.96 -4.62 31.53
N VAL A 6 5.18 -4.29 32.57
CA VAL A 6 3.90 -3.60 32.42
C VAL A 6 4.11 -2.25 31.72
N GLU A 7 5.04 -1.42 32.22
CA GLU A 7 5.33 -0.11 31.63
C GLU A 7 5.76 -0.22 30.16
N TYR A 8 6.64 -1.19 29.85
CA TYR A 8 7.05 -1.46 28.48
C TYR A 8 5.86 -1.83 27.56
N LEU A 9 4.91 -2.62 28.05
CA LEU A 9 3.73 -2.99 27.27
C LEU A 9 2.77 -1.80 27.07
N LYS A 10 2.64 -0.91 28.06
CA LYS A 10 1.88 0.34 27.92
C LYS A 10 2.48 1.24 26.84
N ASP A 11 3.80 1.45 26.90
CA ASP A 11 4.52 2.19 25.86
C ASP A 11 4.34 1.54 24.48
N GLN A 12 4.45 0.21 24.38
CA GLN A 12 4.18 -0.48 23.12
C GLN A 12 2.78 -0.19 22.59
N LEU A 13 1.73 -0.25 23.42
CA LEU A 13 0.36 0.06 23.00
C LEU A 13 0.22 1.49 22.49
N LYS A 14 0.80 2.44 23.22
CA LYS A 14 0.82 3.84 22.83
C LYS A 14 1.50 4.06 21.48
N TYR A 15 2.73 3.58 21.32
CA TYR A 15 3.52 3.80 20.09
C TYR A 15 3.08 2.94 18.90
N THR A 16 2.30 1.88 19.13
CA THR A 16 1.65 1.11 18.04
C THR A 16 0.29 1.67 17.65
N GLY A 17 -0.19 2.72 18.31
CA GLY A 17 -1.38 3.48 17.91
C GLY A 17 -2.68 3.03 18.57
N PHE A 18 -2.61 2.27 19.66
CA PHE A 18 -3.76 1.87 20.47
C PHE A 18 -3.99 2.77 21.69
N GLY A 19 -3.01 3.62 22.02
CA GLY A 19 -3.10 4.59 23.12
C GLY A 19 -3.21 3.92 24.49
N ASP A 20 -3.83 4.64 25.43
CA ASP A 20 -3.75 4.33 26.86
C ASP A 20 -5.09 3.76 27.41
N ALA A 21 -6.11 3.61 26.56
CA ALA A 21 -7.46 3.22 26.97
C ALA A 21 -7.56 1.80 27.55
N MET A 22 -6.64 0.91 27.18
CA MET A 22 -6.65 -0.50 27.58
C MET A 22 -5.67 -0.82 28.71
N GLU A 23 -5.00 0.18 29.29
CA GLU A 23 -3.98 -0.04 30.33
C GLU A 23 -4.51 -0.80 31.55
N ASN A 24 -5.72 -0.49 32.01
CA ASN A 24 -6.31 -1.16 33.16
C ASN A 24 -6.57 -2.65 32.85
N ALA A 25 -7.16 -2.93 31.69
CA ALA A 25 -7.43 -4.31 31.26
C ALA A 25 -6.14 -5.11 31.06
N LEU A 26 -5.08 -4.47 30.55
CA LEU A 26 -3.74 -5.05 30.45
C LEU A 26 -3.21 -5.44 31.84
N VAL A 27 -3.22 -4.51 32.79
CA VAL A 27 -2.72 -4.73 34.16
C VAL A 27 -3.51 -5.84 34.85
N GLU A 28 -4.85 -5.82 34.76
CA GLU A 28 -5.69 -6.84 35.37
C GLU A 28 -5.40 -8.25 34.84
N ASN A 29 -5.23 -8.41 33.53
CA ASN A 29 -4.91 -9.72 32.94
C ASN A 29 -3.53 -10.22 33.38
N ILE A 30 -2.53 -9.34 33.46
CA ILE A 30 -1.20 -9.66 33.95
C ILE A 30 -1.24 -10.07 35.44
N GLN A 31 -2.02 -9.36 36.26
CA GLN A 31 -2.19 -9.66 37.69
C GLN A 31 -2.91 -10.99 37.92
N LYS A 32 -3.90 -11.32 37.10
CA LYS A 32 -4.60 -12.62 37.13
C LYS A 32 -3.70 -13.79 36.75
N GLY A 33 -2.56 -13.53 36.09
CA GLY A 33 -1.62 -14.58 35.71
C GLY A 33 -2.06 -15.39 34.48
N SER A 34 -2.98 -14.86 33.66
CA SER A 34 -3.48 -15.54 32.46
C SER A 34 -2.32 -15.85 31.50
N PRO A 35 -2.09 -17.10 31.08
CA PRO A 35 -0.95 -17.44 30.22
C PRO A 35 -1.05 -16.77 28.83
N GLU A 36 -2.27 -16.58 28.33
CA GLU A 36 -2.58 -15.87 27.09
C GLU A 36 -3.86 -15.06 27.31
N PHE A 37 -3.93 -13.87 26.71
CA PHE A 37 -5.14 -13.05 26.71
C PHE A 37 -5.18 -12.12 25.50
N LYS A 38 -6.38 -11.63 25.20
CA LYS A 38 -6.62 -10.65 24.13
C LYS A 38 -7.19 -9.36 24.72
N LEU A 39 -6.85 -8.23 24.10
CA LEU A 39 -7.51 -6.95 24.35
C LEU A 39 -8.15 -6.50 23.03
N ASP A 40 -9.46 -6.28 23.06
CA ASP A 40 -10.19 -5.83 21.87
C ASP A 40 -10.30 -4.31 21.85
N HIS A 41 -10.15 -3.73 20.66
CA HIS A 41 -10.18 -2.30 20.43
C HIS A 41 -10.91 -1.97 19.14
N GLU A 42 -11.76 -0.95 19.19
CA GLU A 42 -12.52 -0.45 18.06
C GLU A 42 -12.11 1.00 17.76
N THR A 43 -11.97 1.35 16.49
CA THR A 43 -11.73 2.72 16.05
C THR A 43 -12.42 2.98 14.72
N LYS A 44 -12.80 4.24 14.47
CA LYS A 44 -13.37 4.67 13.19
C LYS A 44 -12.38 5.45 12.35
N TYR A 45 -12.33 5.14 11.06
CA TYR A 45 -11.63 5.93 10.05
C TYR A 45 -12.60 6.31 8.94
N GLY A 46 -13.05 7.57 8.94
CA GLY A 46 -14.14 7.98 8.05
C GLY A 46 -15.42 7.22 8.41
N THR A 47 -15.98 6.51 7.44
CA THR A 47 -17.17 5.66 7.63
C THR A 47 -16.82 4.20 7.95
N ASP A 48 -15.54 3.82 7.88
CA ASP A 48 -15.09 2.46 8.20
C ASP A 48 -14.99 2.28 9.72
N THR A 49 -15.50 1.14 10.20
CA THR A 49 -15.23 0.64 11.55
C THR A 49 -14.08 -0.36 11.48
N VAL A 50 -13.03 -0.12 12.26
CA VAL A 50 -11.87 -1.02 12.39
C VAL A 50 -11.94 -1.72 13.73
N LEU A 51 -11.97 -3.05 13.69
CA LEU A 51 -11.94 -3.91 14.86
C LEU A 51 -10.56 -4.53 14.97
N THR A 52 -9.97 -4.50 16.16
CA THR A 52 -8.64 -5.01 16.43
C THR A 52 -8.62 -5.88 17.66
N SER A 53 -7.99 -7.06 17.58
CA SER A 53 -7.76 -7.98 18.70
C SER A 53 -6.26 -8.09 18.95
N LEU A 54 -5.79 -7.54 20.06
CA LEU A 54 -4.38 -7.50 20.44
C LEU A 54 -4.01 -8.75 21.22
N ASN A 55 -3.03 -9.51 20.76
CA ASN A 55 -2.68 -10.83 21.28
C ASN A 55 -1.47 -10.76 22.24
N PHE A 56 -1.69 -11.13 23.50
CA PHE A 56 -0.66 -11.17 24.54
C PHE A 56 -0.40 -12.58 25.03
N LYS A 57 0.86 -12.85 25.40
CA LYS A 57 1.27 -14.13 25.96
C LYS A 57 2.33 -13.96 27.04
N LYS A 58 2.21 -14.73 28.12
CA LYS A 58 3.24 -14.90 29.14
C LYS A 58 4.37 -15.79 28.61
N SER A 59 5.60 -15.41 28.91
CA SER A 59 6.78 -16.24 28.73
C SER A 59 6.66 -17.55 29.51
N GLU A 60 7.06 -18.66 28.88
CA GLU A 60 7.21 -19.95 29.59
C GLU A 60 8.48 -19.99 30.47
N GLN A 61 9.42 -19.09 30.20
CA GLN A 61 10.75 -19.07 30.83
C GLN A 61 10.92 -17.96 31.88
N SER A 62 9.94 -17.06 31.99
CA SER A 62 10.04 -15.90 32.89
C SER A 62 8.65 -15.33 33.24
N ASP A 63 8.61 -14.35 34.13
CA ASP A 63 7.38 -13.63 34.46
C ASP A 63 7.04 -12.47 33.50
N MET A 64 7.67 -12.46 32.32
CA MET A 64 7.40 -11.44 31.30
C MET A 64 6.17 -11.79 30.47
N TYR A 65 5.44 -10.77 30.08
CA TYR A 65 4.40 -10.80 29.06
C TYR A 65 4.87 -10.07 27.81
N PHE A 66 4.37 -10.53 26.67
CA PHE A 66 4.68 -9.97 25.36
C PHE A 66 3.41 -9.66 24.59
N PHE A 67 3.36 -8.47 23.98
CA PHE A 67 2.42 -8.15 22.93
C PHE A 67 2.98 -8.69 21.61
N ASN A 68 2.41 -9.78 21.08
CA ASN A 68 3.01 -10.55 19.99
C ASN A 68 2.49 -10.16 18.61
N SER A 69 1.21 -9.84 18.52
CA SER A 69 0.54 -9.50 17.26
C SER A 69 -0.79 -8.82 17.55
N TYR A 70 -1.38 -8.20 16.54
CA TYR A 70 -2.79 -7.85 16.54
C TYR A 70 -3.45 -8.30 15.25
N ASP A 71 -4.68 -8.76 15.37
CA ASP A 71 -5.55 -9.08 14.24
C ASP A 71 -6.39 -7.83 13.93
N MET A 72 -6.56 -7.50 12.64
CA MET A 72 -7.32 -6.34 12.20
C MET A 72 -8.36 -6.74 11.17
N ASP A 73 -9.59 -6.28 11.41
CA ASP A 73 -10.73 -6.38 10.49
C ASP A 73 -11.21 -4.97 10.14
N ILE A 74 -11.53 -4.74 8.86
CA ILE A 74 -12.15 -3.50 8.39
C ILE A 74 -13.59 -3.80 7.97
N GLN A 75 -14.53 -3.21 8.69
CA GLN A 75 -15.95 -3.23 8.34
C GLN A 75 -16.29 -1.93 7.61
N LYS A 76 -16.52 -2.04 6.31
CA LYS A 76 -17.01 -0.91 5.49
C LYS A 76 -18.51 -0.72 5.70
N GLU A 77 -18.98 0.51 5.56
CA GLU A 77 -20.39 0.85 5.75
C GLU A 77 -21.30 -0.02 4.86
N GLY A 78 -22.25 -0.71 5.49
CA GLY A 78 -23.21 -1.58 4.80
C GLY A 78 -22.63 -2.85 4.19
N LYS A 79 -21.36 -3.19 4.46
CA LYS A 79 -20.69 -4.38 3.93
C LYS A 79 -20.22 -5.31 5.05
N PRO A 80 -20.20 -6.63 4.82
CA PRO A 80 -19.53 -7.55 5.73
C PRO A 80 -18.01 -7.31 5.72
N VAL A 81 -17.33 -7.79 6.78
CA VAL A 81 -15.86 -7.85 6.79
C VAL A 81 -15.40 -8.73 5.63
N GLU A 82 -14.52 -8.20 4.78
CA GLU A 82 -14.04 -8.91 3.58
C GLU A 82 -12.91 -9.89 3.93
N PHE A 83 -11.98 -9.49 4.79
CA PHE A 83 -10.85 -10.29 5.25
C PHE A 83 -10.27 -9.75 6.55
N SER A 84 -9.49 -10.59 7.23
CA SER A 84 -8.69 -10.25 8.40
C SER A 84 -7.20 -10.28 8.04
N GLN A 85 -6.40 -9.42 8.68
CA GLN A 85 -4.95 -9.45 8.56
C GLN A 85 -4.30 -9.40 9.94
N THR A 86 -3.37 -10.33 10.19
CA THR A 86 -2.54 -10.33 11.40
C THR A 86 -1.24 -9.56 11.15
N PHE A 87 -0.96 -8.60 12.04
CA PHE A 87 0.28 -7.84 12.07
C PHE A 87 1.09 -8.22 13.31
N TYR A 88 2.33 -8.65 13.09
CA TYR A 88 3.23 -9.07 14.16
C TYR A 88 3.96 -7.88 14.79
N ILE A 89 4.14 -7.96 16.11
CA ILE A 89 4.84 -6.98 16.90
C ILE A 89 6.25 -7.51 17.20
N ASN A 90 7.23 -6.72 16.80
CA ASN A 90 8.65 -6.90 17.00
C ASN A 90 9.19 -5.85 17.98
N ARG A 91 10.50 -5.93 18.27
CA ARG A 91 11.17 -4.95 19.15
C ARG A 91 11.19 -3.54 18.54
N ASP A 92 11.29 -3.45 17.22
CA ASP A 92 11.38 -2.21 16.46
C ASP A 92 10.66 -2.32 15.12
N ASN A 93 10.39 -1.16 14.50
CA ASN A 93 9.83 -1.04 13.15
C ASN A 93 8.44 -1.68 12.96
N ASN A 94 7.65 -1.72 14.02
CA ASN A 94 6.28 -2.23 14.00
C ASN A 94 5.38 -1.43 13.07
N ILE A 95 4.44 -2.13 12.43
CA ILE A 95 3.33 -1.52 11.71
C ILE A 95 2.33 -1.06 12.77
N THR A 96 2.08 0.25 12.84
CA THR A 96 1.07 0.84 13.73
C THR A 96 -0.35 0.54 13.24
N ALA A 97 -1.35 0.66 14.10
CA ALA A 97 -2.76 0.45 13.74
C ALA A 97 -3.18 1.29 12.52
N LYS A 98 -2.74 2.56 12.44
CA LYS A 98 -3.07 3.41 11.28
C LYS A 98 -2.36 2.97 10.00
N GLU A 99 -1.10 2.55 10.09
CA GLU A 99 -0.35 2.01 8.96
C GLU A 99 -0.96 0.68 8.47
N ALA A 100 -1.38 -0.19 9.39
CA ALA A 100 -2.09 -1.43 9.07
C ALA A 100 -3.40 -1.17 8.32
N TYR A 101 -4.23 -0.24 8.80
CA TYR A 101 -5.42 0.19 8.07
C TYR A 101 -5.07 0.69 6.66
N ASN A 102 -4.02 1.50 6.52
CA ASN A 102 -3.58 1.97 5.20
C ASN A 102 -3.13 0.82 4.28
N LEU A 103 -2.42 -0.18 4.81
CA LEU A 103 -2.02 -1.37 4.05
C LEU A 103 -3.23 -2.18 3.59
N MET A 104 -4.21 -2.39 4.47
CA MET A 104 -5.44 -3.13 4.17
C MET A 104 -6.35 -2.38 3.18
N GLU A 105 -6.29 -1.05 3.15
CA GLU A 105 -6.89 -0.23 2.09
C GLU A 105 -6.10 -0.25 0.77
N GLY A 106 -5.06 -1.09 0.67
CA GLY A 106 -4.25 -1.28 -0.53
C GLY A 106 -3.25 -0.18 -0.81
N ARG A 107 -2.93 0.66 0.20
CA ARG A 107 -1.87 1.68 0.13
C ARG A 107 -0.53 1.10 0.57
N ALA A 108 0.54 1.85 0.33
CA ALA A 108 1.89 1.45 0.71
C ALA A 108 2.42 2.28 1.88
N VAL A 109 3.18 1.65 2.77
CA VAL A 109 3.79 2.27 3.95
C VAL A 109 5.31 2.14 3.86
N ASN A 110 6.05 3.20 4.14
CA ASN A 110 7.51 3.21 4.16
C ASN A 110 8.02 2.91 5.57
N LYS A 111 8.90 1.92 5.69
CA LYS A 111 9.52 1.50 6.96
C LYS A 111 11.02 1.36 6.77
N ASP A 112 11.74 1.63 7.84
CA ASP A 112 13.09 1.10 8.02
C ASP A 112 12.92 -0.31 8.60
N LEU A 113 13.49 -1.32 7.95
CA LEU A 113 13.36 -2.73 8.30
C LEU A 113 14.76 -3.29 8.58
N LYS A 114 14.82 -4.49 9.18
CA LYS A 114 16.09 -5.21 9.39
C LYS A 114 16.13 -6.50 8.59
N ASN A 115 17.27 -6.79 7.96
CA ASN A 115 17.51 -8.09 7.34
C ASN A 115 17.91 -9.14 8.39
N LYS A 116 18.24 -10.36 7.96
CA LYS A 116 18.59 -11.47 8.87
C LYS A 116 19.90 -11.19 9.62
N GLU A 117 20.75 -10.38 9.03
CA GLU A 117 22.05 -9.94 9.54
C GLU A 117 21.91 -8.75 10.50
N GLY A 118 20.70 -8.20 10.65
CA GLY A 118 20.39 -7.06 11.54
C GLY A 118 20.67 -5.69 10.91
N GLU A 119 21.05 -5.63 9.65
CA GLU A 119 21.31 -4.39 8.92
C GLU A 119 19.99 -3.68 8.60
N VAL A 120 19.96 -2.38 8.86
CA VAL A 120 18.79 -1.54 8.62
C VAL A 120 18.73 -1.15 7.15
N TYR A 121 17.57 -1.32 6.52
CA TYR A 121 17.30 -0.89 5.16
C TYR A 121 15.92 -0.24 5.03
N ASN A 122 15.76 0.71 4.13
CA ASN A 122 14.47 1.35 3.88
C ASN A 122 13.69 0.59 2.80
N ALA A 123 12.39 0.38 3.02
CA ALA A 123 11.51 -0.23 2.04
C ALA A 123 10.08 0.31 2.13
N TRP A 124 9.40 0.34 0.99
CA TRP A 124 7.94 0.44 0.96
C TRP A 124 7.32 -0.94 1.05
N VAL A 125 6.37 -1.08 1.96
CA VAL A 125 5.60 -2.30 2.23
C VAL A 125 4.20 -2.13 1.65
N LYS A 126 3.67 -3.16 1.02
CA LYS A 126 2.30 -3.19 0.48
C LYS A 126 1.71 -4.60 0.57
N ILE A 127 0.43 -4.75 0.92
CA ILE A 127 -0.23 -6.07 0.89
C ILE A 127 -0.34 -6.58 -0.55
N ASN A 128 -0.06 -7.86 -0.73
CA ASN A 128 -0.34 -8.64 -1.93
C ASN A 128 -1.64 -9.44 -1.75
N PHE A 129 -2.77 -8.88 -2.20
CA PHE A 129 -4.07 -9.52 -2.07
C PHE A 129 -4.27 -10.77 -2.95
N THR A 130 -3.29 -11.14 -3.78
CA THR A 130 -3.37 -12.36 -4.62
C THR A 130 -2.66 -13.55 -4.00
N GLU A 131 -1.89 -13.36 -2.92
CA GLU A 131 -1.13 -14.43 -2.27
C GLU A 131 -1.28 -14.34 -0.75
N SER A 132 -1.77 -15.42 -0.14
CA SER A 132 -1.78 -15.61 1.31
C SER A 132 -0.81 -16.70 1.75
N ASP A 133 -0.47 -16.71 3.03
CA ASP A 133 0.14 -17.86 3.67
C ASP A 133 -0.91 -18.94 4.04
N ASP A 134 -0.44 -20.05 4.62
CA ASP A 134 -1.27 -21.18 5.04
C ASP A 134 -2.27 -20.83 6.15
N LYS A 135 -2.11 -19.68 6.80
CA LYS A 135 -2.99 -19.17 7.86
C LYS A 135 -3.98 -18.12 7.32
N GLY A 136 -3.99 -17.87 6.01
CA GLY A 136 -4.87 -16.90 5.37
C GLY A 136 -4.37 -15.45 5.46
N ASN A 137 -3.17 -15.20 5.99
CA ASN A 137 -2.60 -13.86 6.09
C ASN A 137 -2.02 -13.46 4.73
N PHE A 138 -2.40 -12.31 4.18
CA PHE A 138 -1.86 -11.88 2.89
C PHE A 138 -0.37 -11.54 3.01
N LYS A 139 0.39 -11.89 1.98
CA LYS A 139 1.84 -11.61 1.92
C LYS A 139 2.09 -10.10 1.77
N LEU A 140 3.24 -9.66 2.26
CA LEU A 140 3.70 -8.29 2.09
C LEU A 140 4.78 -8.21 1.01
N ASN A 141 4.57 -7.34 0.03
CA ASN A 141 5.56 -6.98 -0.97
C ASN A 141 6.46 -5.86 -0.43
N HIS A 142 7.76 -5.98 -0.67
CA HIS A 142 8.77 -5.01 -0.26
C HIS A 142 9.43 -4.37 -1.48
N TYR A 143 9.29 -3.06 -1.61
CA TYR A 143 10.01 -2.26 -2.59
C TYR A 143 11.20 -1.60 -1.89
N HIS A 144 12.33 -2.29 -1.92
CA HIS A 144 13.59 -1.85 -1.30
C HIS A 144 14.05 -0.50 -1.84
N GLN A 145 14.91 0.24 -1.12
CA GLN A 145 15.45 1.53 -1.58
C GLN A 145 16.10 1.48 -2.97
N ASN A 146 16.64 0.32 -3.36
CA ASN A 146 17.24 0.07 -4.69
C ASN A 146 16.21 -0.20 -5.80
N TYR A 147 14.93 -0.31 -5.47
CA TYR A 147 13.83 -0.48 -6.42
C TYR A 147 13.67 0.75 -7.33
N GLY A 148 14.13 1.92 -6.90
CA GLY A 148 14.15 3.14 -7.69
C GLY A 148 12.85 3.95 -7.62
N TYR A 149 11.98 3.70 -6.64
CA TYR A 149 10.90 4.63 -6.30
C TYR A 149 11.44 5.72 -5.37
N ASN A 150 11.30 6.97 -5.78
CA ASN A 150 11.60 8.13 -4.94
C ASN A 150 10.33 9.00 -4.84
N LEU A 151 9.77 9.08 -3.63
CA LEU A 151 8.53 9.81 -3.37
C LEU A 151 8.67 11.30 -3.65
N GLU A 152 9.76 11.91 -3.20
CA GLU A 152 10.00 13.35 -3.35
C GLU A 152 10.14 13.73 -4.83
N VAL A 153 10.94 12.97 -5.58
CA VAL A 153 11.08 13.12 -7.04
C VAL A 153 9.74 12.89 -7.74
N SER A 154 8.91 11.97 -7.25
CA SER A 154 7.58 11.73 -7.82
C SER A 154 6.64 12.91 -7.58
N LEU A 155 6.62 13.48 -6.37
CA LEU A 155 5.82 14.65 -6.03
C LEU A 155 6.25 15.90 -6.82
N ALA A 156 7.56 16.10 -7.00
CA ALA A 156 8.12 17.25 -7.72
C ALA A 156 7.70 17.34 -9.20
N LYS A 157 7.14 16.25 -9.77
CA LYS A 157 6.55 16.23 -11.12
C LYS A 157 5.18 16.89 -11.20
N HIS A 158 4.60 17.28 -10.07
CA HIS A 158 3.26 17.85 -9.96
C HIS A 158 3.32 19.29 -9.42
N PRO A 159 2.39 20.17 -9.81
CA PRO A 159 2.40 21.57 -9.39
C PRO A 159 1.80 21.73 -7.98
N ILE A 160 2.37 21.03 -7.00
CA ILE A 160 1.90 21.02 -5.60
C ILE A 160 2.49 22.21 -4.84
N LYS A 161 1.62 23.07 -4.32
CA LYS A 161 1.98 24.30 -3.60
C LYS A 161 2.75 24.01 -2.31
N GLU A 162 2.39 22.97 -1.58
CA GLU A 162 3.01 22.58 -0.31
C GLU A 162 4.49 22.22 -0.47
N LEU A 163 4.96 21.86 -1.67
CA LEU A 163 6.38 21.56 -1.92
C LEU A 163 7.27 22.81 -1.87
N GLN A 164 6.70 24.01 -1.97
CA GLN A 164 7.43 25.28 -1.93
C GLN A 164 7.78 25.74 -0.51
N ASN A 165 7.17 25.12 0.51
CA ASN A 165 7.44 25.38 1.91
C ASN A 165 8.07 24.13 2.55
N THR A 166 9.22 24.29 3.20
CA THR A 166 9.98 23.16 3.77
C THR A 166 9.17 22.36 4.78
N GLU A 167 8.50 23.02 5.73
CA GLU A 167 7.72 22.36 6.77
C GLU A 167 6.52 21.61 6.17
N TYR A 168 5.80 22.22 5.23
CA TYR A 168 4.65 21.58 4.58
C TYR A 168 5.07 20.40 3.71
N LYS A 169 6.21 20.51 3.03
CA LYS A 169 6.81 19.41 2.28
C LYS A 169 7.19 18.25 3.19
N GLU A 170 7.85 18.51 4.32
CA GLU A 170 8.22 17.48 5.29
C GLU A 170 6.99 16.77 5.87
N ASN A 171 5.97 17.54 6.26
CA ASN A 171 4.71 17.00 6.75
C ASN A 171 3.99 16.15 5.69
N LEU A 172 3.96 16.60 4.44
CA LEU A 172 3.42 15.84 3.31
C LEU A 172 4.17 14.52 3.12
N LEU A 173 5.50 14.56 3.07
CA LEU A 173 6.34 13.37 2.93
C LEU A 173 6.12 12.38 4.09
N ALA A 174 6.07 12.87 5.33
CA ALA A 174 5.85 12.05 6.51
C ALA A 174 4.46 11.38 6.49
N SER A 175 3.42 12.12 6.10
CA SER A 175 2.06 11.59 5.98
C SER A 175 1.96 10.49 4.91
N LEU A 176 2.54 10.73 3.74
CA LEU A 176 2.56 9.78 2.63
C LEU A 176 3.41 8.54 2.92
N LYS A 177 4.53 8.68 3.64
CA LYS A 177 5.34 7.56 4.12
C LYS A 177 4.55 6.66 5.08
N LYS A 178 3.60 7.20 5.85
CA LYS A 178 2.69 6.40 6.68
C LYS A 178 1.53 5.76 5.90
N GLY A 179 1.50 5.91 4.57
CA GLY A 179 0.48 5.37 3.69
C GLY A 179 -0.84 6.13 3.73
N ASN A 180 -0.85 7.37 4.22
CA ASN A 180 -2.06 8.19 4.21
C ASN A 180 -2.33 8.73 2.79
N VAL A 181 -3.60 9.02 2.54
CA VAL A 181 -4.00 9.91 1.44
C VAL A 181 -3.99 11.34 1.98
N GLN A 182 -3.20 12.22 1.37
CA GLN A 182 -2.98 13.58 1.87
C GLN A 182 -3.60 14.61 0.92
N SER A 183 -4.36 15.56 1.50
CA SER A 183 -4.84 16.72 0.77
C SER A 183 -3.67 17.66 0.43
N VAL A 184 -3.67 18.16 -0.80
CA VAL A 184 -2.67 19.08 -1.36
C VAL A 184 -3.32 20.10 -2.28
N THR A 185 -2.62 21.18 -2.56
CA THR A 185 -3.09 22.28 -3.42
C THR A 185 -2.31 22.27 -4.72
N PHE A 186 -2.97 21.95 -5.83
CA PHE A 186 -2.39 22.03 -7.16
C PHE A 186 -2.56 23.43 -7.74
N VAL A 187 -1.52 23.99 -8.35
CA VAL A 187 -1.56 25.28 -9.05
C VAL A 187 -1.48 25.04 -10.56
N VAL A 188 -2.61 25.16 -11.26
CA VAL A 188 -2.70 24.94 -12.72
C VAL A 188 -3.13 26.23 -13.38
N ASN A 189 -2.30 26.78 -14.28
CA ASN A 189 -2.54 28.07 -14.95
C ASN A 189 -2.84 29.23 -13.97
N GLY A 190 -2.19 29.22 -12.80
CA GLY A 190 -2.41 30.21 -11.74
C GLY A 190 -3.67 29.97 -10.88
N ALA A 191 -4.50 28.99 -11.20
CA ALA A 191 -5.66 28.61 -10.39
C ALA A 191 -5.31 27.52 -9.38
N GLU A 192 -5.78 27.67 -8.14
CA GLU A 192 -5.60 26.68 -7.09
C GLU A 192 -6.73 25.64 -7.11
N LYS A 193 -6.36 24.36 -7.05
CA LYS A 193 -7.30 23.24 -6.98
C LYS A 193 -6.89 22.29 -5.86
N LYS A 194 -7.82 22.03 -4.95
CA LYS A 194 -7.65 20.99 -3.92
C LYS A 194 -7.68 19.61 -4.57
N GLN A 195 -6.68 18.80 -4.28
CA GLN A 195 -6.56 17.41 -4.71
C GLN A 195 -6.03 16.55 -3.57
N PHE A 196 -6.03 15.24 -3.77
CA PHE A 196 -5.47 14.30 -2.81
C PHE A 196 -4.41 13.43 -3.48
N VAL A 197 -3.36 13.08 -2.73
CA VAL A 197 -2.26 12.27 -3.24
C VAL A 197 -1.93 11.13 -2.29
N GLU A 198 -1.44 10.01 -2.84
CA GLU A 198 -0.86 8.90 -2.08
C GLU A 198 0.36 8.33 -2.81
N ALA A 199 1.25 7.67 -2.06
CA ALA A 199 2.42 7.01 -2.63
C ALA A 199 2.03 5.75 -3.44
N ASN A 200 2.64 5.57 -4.61
CA ASN A 200 2.45 4.37 -5.44
C ASN A 200 3.81 3.77 -5.87
N PRO A 201 4.51 3.07 -4.94
CA PRO A 201 5.82 2.50 -5.22
C PRO A 201 5.80 1.51 -6.37
N HIS A 202 4.76 0.68 -6.52
CA HIS A 202 4.65 -0.32 -7.58
C HIS A 202 4.83 0.28 -8.99
N PHE A 203 4.24 1.44 -9.24
CA PHE A 203 4.36 2.16 -10.52
C PHE A 203 5.39 3.31 -10.47
N LYS A 204 6.17 3.41 -9.39
CA LYS A 204 7.19 4.45 -9.15
C LYS A 204 6.65 5.88 -9.37
N THR A 205 5.44 6.12 -8.87
CA THR A 205 4.70 7.38 -9.02
C THR A 205 3.89 7.68 -7.76
N ILE A 206 3.13 8.77 -7.76
CA ILE A 206 1.99 8.97 -6.85
C ILE A 206 0.68 8.69 -7.59
N ASN A 207 -0.38 8.35 -6.86
CA ASN A 207 -1.74 8.49 -7.37
C ASN A 207 -2.28 9.87 -6.98
N VAL A 208 -3.13 10.45 -7.84
CA VAL A 208 -3.79 11.74 -7.61
C VAL A 208 -5.29 11.53 -7.70
N TYR A 209 -6.04 12.16 -6.81
CA TYR A 209 -7.50 12.08 -6.74
C TYR A 209 -8.12 13.48 -6.72
N ASP A 210 -9.35 13.58 -7.21
CA ASP A 210 -10.16 14.79 -7.11
C ASP A 210 -10.83 14.91 -5.72
N VAL A 211 -11.67 15.92 -5.55
CA VAL A 211 -12.39 16.18 -4.29
C VAL A 211 -13.41 15.10 -3.92
N ASN A 212 -13.80 14.26 -4.89
CA ASN A 212 -14.73 13.14 -4.71
C ASN A 212 -13.97 11.81 -4.57
N MET A 213 -12.65 11.85 -4.34
CA MET A 213 -11.77 10.69 -4.24
C MET A 213 -11.73 9.83 -5.51
N GLN A 214 -12.07 10.40 -6.68
CA GLN A 214 -11.95 9.73 -7.97
C GLN A 214 -10.54 9.88 -8.51
N ARG A 215 -9.95 8.78 -8.99
CA ARG A 215 -8.58 8.76 -9.48
C ARG A 215 -8.46 9.57 -10.77
N ILE A 216 -7.51 10.50 -10.79
CA ILE A 216 -7.20 11.31 -11.97
C ILE A 216 -6.07 10.62 -12.74
N ASN A 217 -6.39 10.15 -13.95
CA ASN A 217 -5.39 9.56 -14.84
C ASN A 217 -4.70 10.66 -15.65
N THR A 218 -3.46 10.99 -15.28
CA THR A 218 -2.64 12.01 -15.96
C THR A 218 -2.29 11.66 -17.42
N ARG A 219 -2.52 10.41 -17.86
CA ARG A 219 -2.32 9.99 -19.25
C ARG A 219 -3.40 10.52 -20.20
N GLU A 220 -4.65 10.65 -19.74
CA GLU A 220 -5.76 11.12 -20.59
C GLU A 220 -5.76 12.65 -20.74
N SER A 221 -5.29 13.36 -19.72
CA SER A 221 -5.23 14.83 -19.71
C SER A 221 -4.16 15.42 -20.65
N ASN A 222 -3.19 14.60 -21.09
CA ASN A 222 -2.27 14.97 -22.15
C ASN A 222 -2.85 14.72 -23.55
N ASN A 223 -3.70 13.70 -23.73
CA ASN A 223 -4.36 13.44 -25.01
C ASN A 223 -5.44 14.48 -25.31
N GLU A 224 -6.19 14.95 -24.32
CA GLU A 224 -7.17 16.03 -24.53
C GLU A 224 -6.53 17.37 -24.93
N LYS A 225 -5.30 17.64 -24.47
CA LYS A 225 -4.51 18.80 -24.92
C LYS A 225 -3.98 18.65 -26.35
N GLN A 226 -3.79 17.42 -26.82
CA GLN A 226 -3.31 17.14 -28.18
C GLN A 226 -4.46 17.17 -29.20
N SER A 227 -5.67 16.75 -28.79
CA SER A 227 -6.87 16.79 -29.65
C SER A 227 -7.44 18.20 -29.88
N GLN A 228 -7.14 19.18 -29.02
CA GLN A 228 -7.53 20.58 -29.23
C GLN A 228 -6.53 21.39 -30.09
N SER A 229 -5.34 20.87 -30.37
CA SER A 229 -4.32 21.54 -31.19
C SER A 229 -4.32 21.15 -32.67
N GLU A 230 -5.13 20.18 -33.10
CA GLU A 230 -5.21 19.73 -34.51
C GLU A 230 -6.52 20.13 -35.21
N GLY A 231 -7.14 21.23 -34.78
CA GLY A 231 -8.35 21.78 -35.39
C GLY A 231 -8.09 22.98 -36.29
N LYS A 232 -7.24 22.86 -37.34
CA LYS A 232 -7.26 23.76 -38.54
C LYS A 232 -6.24 23.35 -39.61
N SER A 233 -6.67 22.54 -40.58
CA SER A 233 -6.42 22.77 -42.03
C SER A 233 -7.23 21.78 -42.85
N SER A 234 -8.07 22.30 -43.74
CA SER A 234 -8.96 21.55 -44.62
C SER A 234 -8.40 21.47 -46.04
N GLN A 235 -8.75 20.36 -46.73
CA GLN A 235 -8.85 20.17 -48.21
C GLN A 235 -7.52 20.06 -48.99
N LYS A 236 -7.27 19.13 -49.92
CA LYS A 236 -8.01 18.26 -50.88
C LYS A 236 -7.05 17.08 -51.22
N ASP A 237 -7.46 15.88 -51.60
CA ASP A 237 -8.07 15.54 -52.89
C ASP A 237 -8.71 14.15 -52.87
N VAL A 238 -9.88 14.05 -53.50
CA VAL A 238 -10.57 12.82 -53.84
C VAL A 238 -10.14 12.41 -55.25
N LYS A 239 -9.66 11.17 -55.42
CA LYS A 239 -9.76 10.49 -56.72
C LYS A 239 -10.01 9.00 -56.51
N GLN A 240 -11.26 8.63 -56.73
CA GLN A 240 -11.75 7.27 -56.86
C GLN A 240 -11.55 6.80 -58.31
N LYS A 241 -11.06 5.57 -58.51
CA LYS A 241 -11.44 4.72 -59.65
C LYS A 241 -11.26 3.24 -59.28
N GLN A 242 -12.36 2.51 -59.34
CA GLN A 242 -12.51 1.06 -59.37
C GLN A 242 -11.90 0.48 -60.66
N ASP A 243 -11.35 -0.74 -60.64
CA ASP A 243 -12.11 -1.97 -60.96
C ASP A 243 -11.26 -3.24 -60.82
N ASN A 244 -11.95 -4.31 -60.37
CA ASN A 244 -11.82 -5.78 -60.60
C ASN A 244 -10.41 -6.40 -60.86
N ASP A 245 -10.06 -7.58 -60.33
CA ASP A 245 -10.85 -8.81 -60.44
C ASP A 245 -10.30 -9.95 -59.55
N SER A 246 -11.22 -10.85 -59.16
CA SER A 246 -11.03 -12.30 -58.94
C SER A 246 -10.21 -12.83 -57.73
N GLU A 247 -10.95 -13.28 -56.73
CA GLU A 247 -10.67 -14.49 -55.91
C GLU A 247 -10.80 -15.78 -56.80
N PRO A 248 -10.33 -17.00 -56.43
CA PRO A 248 -10.68 -17.64 -55.15
C PRO A 248 -9.63 -18.55 -54.47
N SER A 249 -9.81 -18.67 -53.15
CA SER A 249 -9.68 -19.84 -52.24
C SER A 249 -8.94 -21.11 -52.67
N GLN A 250 -8.11 -21.66 -51.75
CA GLN A 250 -8.20 -23.03 -51.17
C GLN A 250 -6.96 -23.29 -50.26
N THR A 251 -7.13 -23.41 -48.93
CA THR A 251 -7.25 -24.64 -48.09
C THR A 251 -5.97 -25.47 -47.84
N GLU A 252 -5.79 -25.79 -46.55
CA GLU A 252 -5.19 -26.99 -45.94
C GLU A 252 -3.66 -27.15 -45.77
N ASP A 253 -3.25 -26.97 -44.50
CA ASP A 253 -2.75 -28.02 -43.58
C ASP A 253 -1.68 -29.03 -44.07
N LYS A 254 -0.51 -29.03 -43.40
CA LYS A 254 0.18 -30.23 -42.90
C LYS A 254 1.46 -29.94 -42.11
N THR A 255 1.39 -30.33 -40.85
CA THR A 255 2.45 -30.88 -40.00
C THR A 255 3.57 -31.65 -40.72
N LYS A 256 4.83 -31.48 -40.27
CA LYS A 256 5.76 -32.60 -39.98
C LYS A 256 7.06 -32.19 -39.26
N THR A 257 7.17 -32.76 -38.07
CA THR A 257 8.34 -33.01 -37.22
C THR A 257 9.47 -33.75 -37.96
N LYS A 258 10.73 -33.42 -37.65
CA LYS A 258 11.87 -34.35 -37.83
C LYS A 258 12.78 -34.35 -36.60
N LYS A 259 13.03 -35.56 -36.09
CA LYS A 259 13.76 -35.92 -34.88
C LYS A 259 15.13 -36.50 -35.27
N LYS A 260 16.13 -36.23 -34.41
CA LYS A 260 17.33 -37.03 -34.06
C LYS A 260 18.38 -37.36 -35.14
N LYS A 261 19.64 -37.09 -34.78
CA LYS A 261 20.71 -38.10 -34.73
C LYS A 261 21.67 -37.80 -33.56
N GLN A 262 21.84 -38.79 -32.68
CA GLN A 262 22.94 -38.96 -31.72
C GLN A 262 24.05 -39.76 -32.40
N SER A 263 25.31 -39.48 -32.06
CA SER A 263 26.31 -40.50 -31.69
C SER A 263 27.66 -39.84 -31.30
N ASN A 264 28.11 -40.15 -30.08
CA ASN A 264 29.50 -40.13 -29.57
C ASN A 264 30.39 -41.12 -30.39
N PRO A 265 31.70 -41.36 -30.12
CA PRO A 265 32.50 -41.21 -28.87
C PRO A 265 33.87 -40.51 -29.11
N LEU A 266 34.78 -40.23 -28.17
CA LEU A 266 35.32 -40.92 -26.97
C LEU A 266 35.65 -39.89 -25.88
#